data_AF-A0A498PYJ1-F1
#
_entry.id   AF-A0A498PYJ1-F1
#
_cell.length_a   1.000
_cell.length_b   1.000
_cell.length_c   1.000
_cell.angle_alpha   90.00
_cell.angle_beta   90.00
_cell.angle_gamma   90.00
#
_symmetry.space_group_name_H-M   'P 1'
#
loop_
_entity.id
_entity.type
_entity.pdbx_description
1 polymer ?
#
loop_
_entity_poly.entity_id
_entity_poly.type
_entity_poly.pdbx_seq_one_letter_code
_entity_poly.pdbx_strand_id
1 'polypeptide(L)'
;MVLVNAKAVRNVAGRKTDGSDATWLADLGAHGLVRAWFVPPEPIRVLRDLTRARTTITRARTKEIQRLEKLLEDAGIKLSAVASNIVGASGRAMLEALIGGRRDPAVLAGLAKQRLREKIPALTEALRGRFSDHQAFMARLYLDRFDAHAADIARLDQRLEEAIKPFRPVQELLMRHRAAANLAPPRCLP
;
A
#
# COMPACT_ATOMS: atom_id res chain seq x y z
N MET A 1 -20.68 -4.71 27.68
CA MET A 1 -20.62 -3.58 26.71
C MET A 1 -21.07 -4.09 25.35
N VAL A 2 -22.15 -3.54 24.77
CA VAL A 2 -22.71 -3.95 23.47
C VAL A 2 -22.45 -2.83 22.45
N LEU A 3 -21.90 -3.18 21.29
CA LEU A 3 -21.75 -2.23 20.19
C LEU A 3 -23.06 -2.18 19.39
N VAL A 4 -23.57 -0.99 19.09
CA VAL A 4 -24.82 -0.79 18.33
C VAL A 4 -24.52 0.02 17.07
N ASN A 5 -25.22 -0.28 15.97
CA ASN A 5 -25.05 0.48 14.72
C ASN A 5 -25.63 1.89 14.85
N ALA A 6 -24.79 2.91 14.74
CA ALA A 6 -25.24 4.29 14.73
C ALA A 6 -26.33 4.55 13.67
N LYS A 7 -26.26 3.96 12.47
CA LYS A 7 -27.29 4.14 11.43
C LYS A 7 -28.65 3.54 11.82
N ALA A 8 -28.67 2.46 12.62
CA ALA A 8 -29.91 1.83 13.06
C ALA A 8 -30.61 2.64 14.17
N VAL A 9 -29.86 3.52 14.84
CA VAL A 9 -30.34 4.34 15.95
C VAL A 9 -30.43 5.83 15.56
N ARG A 10 -30.00 6.19 14.34
CA ARG A 10 -30.00 7.56 13.84
C ARG A 10 -31.37 7.92 13.28
N ASN A 11 -32.31 8.21 14.18
CA ASN A 11 -33.60 8.85 13.88
C ASN A 11 -34.18 9.56 15.11
N VAL A 12 -33.42 10.47 15.75
CA VAL A 12 -34.01 11.44 16.69
C VAL A 12 -33.38 12.82 16.46
N ALA A 13 -34.11 13.71 15.81
CA ALA A 13 -33.74 15.12 15.75
C ALA A 13 -33.98 15.77 17.12
N GLY A 14 -33.03 16.60 17.59
CA GLY A 14 -33.24 17.50 18.72
C GLY A 14 -32.50 17.18 20.03
N ARG A 15 -31.58 16.21 20.09
CA ARG A 15 -30.77 15.95 21.30
C ARG A 15 -29.31 16.30 21.03
N LYS A 16 -28.77 17.21 21.84
CA LYS A 16 -27.53 17.97 21.54
C LYS A 16 -26.46 17.80 22.64
N THR A 17 -26.39 16.64 23.29
CA THR A 17 -25.34 16.33 24.28
C THR A 17 -25.05 14.82 24.38
N ASP A 18 -23.76 14.44 24.39
CA ASP A 18 -23.29 13.04 24.46
C ASP A 18 -23.86 12.26 25.67
N GLY A 19 -24.11 12.95 26.79
CA GLY A 19 -24.71 12.35 27.99
C GLY A 19 -26.19 11.97 27.80
N SER A 20 -26.96 12.79 27.08
CA SER A 20 -28.37 12.47 26.77
C SER A 20 -28.48 11.30 25.79
N ASP A 21 -27.52 11.18 24.87
CA ASP A 21 -27.48 10.10 23.89
C ASP A 21 -27.11 8.76 24.54
N ALA A 22 -26.17 8.77 25.49
CA ALA A 22 -25.78 7.56 26.22
C ALA A 22 -26.92 6.98 27.06
N THR A 23 -27.66 7.81 27.80
CA THR A 23 -28.81 7.37 28.60
C THR A 23 -29.91 6.79 27.74
N TRP A 24 -30.19 7.41 26.59
CA TRP A 24 -31.21 6.92 25.66
C TRP A 24 -30.80 5.62 24.96
N LEU A 25 -29.52 5.47 24.58
CA LEU A 25 -29.00 4.20 24.07
C LEU A 25 -29.08 3.08 25.10
N ALA A 26 -28.86 3.39 26.39
CA ALA A 26 -29.01 2.44 27.47
C ALA A 26 -30.47 2.01 27.66
N ASP A 27 -31.41 2.96 27.59
CA ASP A 27 -32.86 2.70 27.69
C ASP A 27 -33.37 1.85 26.52
N LEU A 28 -32.99 2.18 25.29
CA LEU A 28 -33.26 1.33 24.12
C LEU A 28 -32.65 -0.07 24.26
N GLY A 29 -31.45 -0.16 24.85
CA GLY A 29 -30.79 -1.42 25.19
C GLY A 29 -31.58 -2.25 26.19
N ALA A 30 -32.07 -1.62 27.26
CA ALA A 30 -32.84 -2.26 28.31
C ALA A 30 -34.18 -2.81 27.78
N HIS A 31 -34.81 -2.10 26.83
CA HIS A 31 -36.05 -2.52 26.19
C HIS A 31 -35.87 -3.44 24.98
N GLY A 32 -34.63 -3.85 24.64
CA GLY A 32 -34.35 -4.74 23.52
C GLY A 32 -34.60 -4.11 22.13
N LEU A 33 -34.72 -2.79 22.07
CA LEU A 33 -35.03 -2.02 20.86
C LEU A 33 -33.78 -1.75 20.00
N VAL A 34 -32.61 -2.19 20.44
CA VAL A 34 -31.34 -2.13 19.69
C VAL A 34 -30.78 -3.51 19.43
N ARG A 35 -30.43 -3.77 18.16
CA ARG A 35 -29.73 -4.97 17.76
C ARG A 35 -28.23 -4.81 17.98
N ALA A 36 -27.63 -5.78 18.67
CA ALA A 36 -26.18 -5.87 18.78
C ALA A 36 -25.54 -5.90 17.38
N TRP A 37 -24.57 -5.03 17.16
CA TRP A 37 -23.77 -5.03 15.95
C TRP A 37 -22.86 -6.25 15.92
N PHE A 38 -22.65 -6.82 14.74
CA PHE A 38 -21.71 -7.92 14.57
C PHE A 38 -20.29 -7.45 14.91
N VAL A 39 -19.74 -8.03 15.96
CA VAL A 39 -18.33 -7.90 16.32
C VAL A 39 -17.64 -9.20 15.92
N PRO A 40 -16.69 -9.18 14.96
CA PRO A 40 -15.99 -10.40 14.58
C PRO A 40 -15.25 -11.01 15.78
N PRO A 41 -15.17 -12.35 15.85
CA PRO A 41 -14.28 -13.04 16.78
C PRO A 41 -12.85 -12.50 16.72
N GLU A 42 -12.17 -12.57 17.86
CA GLU A 42 -10.82 -12.02 18.03
C GLU A 42 -9.83 -12.43 16.93
N PRO A 43 -9.74 -13.71 16.51
CA PRO A 43 -8.81 -14.11 15.44
C PRO A 43 -9.06 -13.38 14.10
N ILE A 44 -10.32 -13.06 13.79
CA ILE A 44 -10.68 -12.29 12.58
C ILE A 44 -10.30 -10.81 12.76
N ARG A 45 -10.46 -10.24 13.95
CA ARG A 45 -10.02 -8.86 14.22
C ARG A 45 -8.52 -8.70 14.06
N VAL A 46 -7.73 -9.64 14.60
CA VAL A 46 -6.27 -9.67 14.41
C VAL A 46 -5.89 -9.68 12.94
N LEU A 47 -6.50 -10.55 12.12
CA LEU A 47 -6.26 -10.58 10.68
C LEU A 47 -6.61 -9.25 9.99
N ARG A 48 -7.71 -8.63 10.37
CA ARG A 48 -8.13 -7.32 9.84
C ARG A 48 -7.14 -6.23 10.20
N ASP A 49 -6.61 -6.23 11.42
CA ASP A 49 -5.67 -5.21 11.87
C ASP A 49 -4.32 -5.36 11.15
N LEU A 50 -3.81 -6.59 11.00
CA LEU A 50 -2.60 -6.88 10.23
C LEU A 50 -2.73 -6.46 8.75
N THR A 51 -3.84 -6.83 8.09
CA THR A 51 -4.08 -6.49 6.67
C THR A 51 -4.27 -4.98 6.46
N ARG A 52 -4.91 -4.29 7.41
CA ARG A 52 -5.03 -2.82 7.40
C ARG A 52 -3.69 -2.15 7.58
N ALA A 53 -2.89 -2.58 8.57
CA ALA A 53 -1.55 -2.06 8.79
C ALA A 53 -0.69 -2.23 7.54
N ARG A 54 -0.71 -3.43 6.94
CA ARG A 54 0.01 -3.71 5.69
C ARG A 54 -0.42 -2.76 4.57
N THR A 55 -1.73 -2.58 4.38
CA THR A 55 -2.25 -1.67 3.35
C THR A 55 -1.78 -0.23 3.58
N THR A 56 -1.80 0.25 4.83
CA THR A 56 -1.32 1.59 5.20
C THR A 56 0.16 1.75 4.88
N ILE A 57 1.00 0.79 5.27
CA ILE A 57 2.45 0.85 5.04
C ILE A 57 2.77 0.73 3.54
N THR A 58 2.08 -0.13 2.79
CA THR A 58 2.23 -0.21 1.33
C THR A 58 1.93 1.13 0.67
N ARG A 59 0.87 1.83 1.09
CA ARG A 59 0.56 3.18 0.58
C ARG A 59 1.64 4.19 0.97
N ALA A 60 2.17 4.13 2.20
CA ALA A 60 3.27 4.99 2.63
C ALA A 60 4.53 4.74 1.78
N ARG A 61 4.87 3.48 1.51
CA ARG A 61 5.98 3.09 0.63
C ARG A 61 5.84 3.66 -0.77
N THR A 62 4.64 3.64 -1.36
CA THR A 62 4.37 4.28 -2.66
C THR A 62 4.58 5.79 -2.61
N LYS A 63 4.21 6.45 -1.51
CA LYS A 63 4.45 7.89 -1.35
C LYS A 63 5.94 8.23 -1.33
N GLU A 64 6.80 7.37 -0.77
CA GLU A 64 8.25 7.60 -0.82
C GLU A 64 8.79 7.56 -2.25
N ILE A 65 8.29 6.64 -3.09
CA ILE A 65 8.62 6.64 -4.53
C ILE A 65 8.19 7.95 -5.18
N GLN A 66 6.98 8.43 -4.91
CA GLN A 66 6.46 9.67 -5.50
C GLN A 66 7.28 10.90 -5.08
N ARG A 67 7.73 10.95 -3.82
CA ARG A 67 8.63 12.02 -3.34
C ARG A 67 9.99 11.97 -4.01
N LEU A 68 10.55 10.76 -4.16
CA LEU A 68 11.80 10.55 -4.88
C LEU A 68 11.67 10.96 -6.34
N GLU A 69 10.60 10.56 -7.02
CA GLU A 69 10.32 10.94 -8.40
C GLU A 69 10.25 12.45 -8.54
N LYS A 70 9.45 13.13 -7.71
CA LYS A 70 9.37 14.59 -7.72
C LYS A 70 10.74 15.25 -7.51
N LEU A 71 11.53 14.77 -6.56
CA LEU A 71 12.88 15.27 -6.32
C LEU A 71 13.78 15.15 -7.57
N LEU A 72 13.68 14.02 -8.28
CA LEU A 72 14.43 13.82 -9.53
C LEU A 72 13.94 14.77 -10.62
N GLU A 73 12.63 14.97 -10.75
CA GLU A 73 12.05 15.88 -11.72
C GLU A 73 12.47 17.34 -11.47
N ASP A 74 12.49 17.77 -10.20
CA ASP A 74 12.97 19.09 -9.80
C ASP A 74 14.47 19.28 -10.13
N ALA A 75 15.24 18.18 -10.15
CA ALA A 75 16.63 18.15 -10.61
C ALA A 75 16.77 18.08 -12.15
N GLY A 76 15.67 18.01 -12.89
CA GLY A 76 15.65 17.83 -14.34
C GLY A 76 15.84 16.37 -14.81
N ILE A 77 15.89 15.40 -13.89
CA ILE A 77 16.03 13.98 -14.21
C ILE A 77 14.65 13.34 -14.40
N LYS A 78 14.39 12.81 -15.60
CA LYS A 78 13.09 12.24 -16.03
C LYS A 78 13.12 10.70 -16.13
N LEU A 79 13.70 10.03 -15.13
CA LEU A 79 13.92 8.58 -15.15
C LEU A 79 12.62 7.77 -15.30
N SER A 80 11.52 8.19 -14.67
CA SER A 80 10.22 7.51 -14.73
C SER A 80 9.55 7.54 -16.11
N ALA A 81 9.94 8.49 -16.98
CA ALA A 81 9.46 8.53 -18.36
C ALA A 81 10.01 7.37 -19.21
N VAL A 82 11.14 6.77 -18.80
CA VAL A 82 11.84 5.73 -19.56
C VAL A 82 11.77 4.37 -18.85
N ALA A 83 11.94 4.37 -17.53
CA ALA A 83 11.94 3.19 -16.68
C ALA A 83 10.59 3.04 -15.96
N SER A 84 9.91 1.92 -16.19
CA SER A 84 8.62 1.61 -15.55
C SER A 84 8.71 1.40 -14.03
N ASN A 85 9.90 1.16 -13.50
CA ASN A 85 10.15 1.03 -12.07
C ASN A 85 11.50 1.66 -11.70
N ILE A 86 11.47 2.88 -11.16
CA ILE A 86 12.67 3.64 -10.79
C ILE A 86 13.42 3.07 -9.57
N VAL A 87 12.74 2.27 -8.73
CA VAL A 87 13.34 1.57 -7.58
C VAL A 87 13.64 0.10 -7.87
N GLY A 88 13.49 -0.34 -9.13
CA GLY A 88 13.93 -1.66 -9.59
C GLY A 88 15.45 -1.75 -9.72
N ALA A 89 15.99 -2.93 -10.06
CA ALA A 89 17.44 -3.18 -10.03
C ALA A 89 18.28 -2.16 -10.82
N SER A 90 17.86 -1.79 -12.03
CA SER A 90 18.56 -0.78 -12.86
C SER A 90 18.42 0.63 -12.28
N GLY A 91 17.20 1.04 -11.94
CA GLY A 91 16.94 2.38 -11.41
C GLY A 91 17.63 2.60 -10.07
N ARG A 92 17.61 1.59 -9.17
CA ARG A 92 18.36 1.63 -7.91
C ARG A 92 19.86 1.78 -8.16
N ALA A 93 20.45 1.03 -9.08
CA ALA A 93 21.87 1.18 -9.40
C ALA A 93 22.22 2.61 -9.87
N MET A 94 21.36 3.22 -10.72
CA MET A 94 21.53 4.60 -11.18
C MET A 94 21.38 5.62 -10.04
N LEU A 95 20.38 5.43 -9.18
CA LEU A 95 20.14 6.31 -8.02
C LEU A 95 21.28 6.22 -7.00
N GLU A 96 21.79 5.02 -6.73
CA GLU A 96 22.94 4.82 -5.86
C GLU A 96 24.20 5.48 -6.43
N ALA A 97 24.42 5.40 -7.74
CA ALA A 97 25.52 6.09 -8.40
C ALA A 97 25.36 7.62 -8.36
N LEU A 98 24.14 8.14 -8.56
CA LEU A 98 23.83 9.56 -8.39
C LEU A 98 24.09 10.01 -6.94
N ILE A 99 23.67 9.24 -5.94
CA ILE A 99 23.92 9.54 -4.54
C ILE A 99 25.43 9.49 -4.25
N GLY A 100 26.16 8.56 -4.84
CA GLY A 100 27.61 8.45 -4.78
C GLY A 100 28.38 9.49 -5.60
N GLY A 101 27.72 10.53 -6.10
CA GLY A 101 28.36 11.67 -6.77
C GLY A 101 28.60 11.50 -8.27
N ARG A 102 28.16 10.41 -8.91
CA ARG A 102 28.26 10.28 -10.37
C ARG A 102 27.24 11.19 -11.05
N ARG A 103 27.69 11.96 -12.04
CA ARG A 103 26.87 12.93 -12.79
C ARG A 103 26.84 12.72 -14.30
N ASP A 104 27.75 11.88 -14.83
CA ASP A 104 27.80 11.58 -16.26
C ASP A 104 26.58 10.73 -16.66
N PRO A 105 25.65 11.26 -17.49
CA PRO A 105 24.43 10.55 -17.88
C PRO A 105 24.72 9.27 -18.68
N ALA A 106 25.80 9.21 -19.46
CA ALA A 106 26.16 8.03 -20.25
C ALA A 106 26.62 6.89 -19.35
N VAL A 107 27.42 7.20 -18.32
CA VAL A 107 27.84 6.22 -17.30
C VAL A 107 26.63 5.71 -16.54
N LEU A 108 25.75 6.60 -16.10
CA LEU A 108 24.54 6.24 -15.37
C LEU A 108 23.62 5.35 -16.22
N ALA A 109 23.35 5.73 -17.47
CA ALA A 109 22.55 4.93 -18.40
C ALA A 109 23.19 3.55 -18.66
N GLY A 110 24.52 3.45 -18.69
CA GLY A 110 25.26 2.21 -18.83
C GLY A 110 25.01 1.18 -17.71
N LEU A 111 24.52 1.61 -16.55
CA LEU A 111 24.12 0.73 -15.44
C LEU A 111 22.79 0.00 -15.71
N ALA A 112 22.11 0.31 -16.82
CA ALA A 112 20.90 -0.39 -17.23
C ALA A 112 21.15 -1.90 -17.38
N LYS A 113 20.19 -2.68 -16.88
CA LYS A 113 20.17 -4.15 -16.96
C LYS A 113 19.03 -4.62 -17.85
N GLN A 114 19.21 -5.80 -18.46
CA GLN A 114 18.20 -6.51 -19.25
C GLN A 114 17.56 -5.60 -20.33
N ARG A 115 16.23 -5.65 -20.47
CA ARG A 115 15.45 -4.88 -21.46
C ARG A 115 15.64 -3.36 -21.37
N LEU A 116 16.10 -2.85 -20.21
CA LEU A 116 16.34 -1.41 -20.08
C LEU A 116 17.61 -0.96 -20.84
N ARG A 117 18.51 -1.89 -21.20
CA ARG A 117 19.70 -1.59 -22.01
C ARG A 117 19.34 -1.09 -23.41
N GLU A 118 18.25 -1.59 -23.98
CA GLU A 118 17.73 -1.13 -25.28
C GLU A 118 17.34 0.35 -25.24
N LYS A 119 17.04 0.87 -24.04
CA LYS A 119 16.66 2.27 -23.81
C LYS A 119 17.82 3.17 -23.38
N ILE A 120 19.07 2.72 -23.48
CA ILE A 120 20.25 3.53 -23.08
C ILE A 120 20.24 4.93 -23.72
N PRO A 121 19.98 5.11 -25.03
CA PRO A 121 19.93 6.45 -25.61
C PRO A 121 18.90 7.36 -24.93
N ALA A 122 17.68 6.86 -24.72
CA ALA A 122 16.62 7.60 -24.03
C ALA A 122 16.93 7.84 -22.55
N LEU A 123 17.59 6.89 -21.88
CA LEU A 123 18.05 7.04 -20.50
C LEU A 123 19.12 8.11 -20.37
N THR A 124 20.10 8.15 -21.28
CA THR A 124 21.15 9.18 -21.28
C THR A 124 20.53 10.57 -21.35
N GLU A 125 19.51 10.76 -22.19
CA GLU A 125 18.75 12.01 -22.24
C GLU A 125 17.97 12.27 -20.94
N ALA A 126 17.24 11.27 -20.45
CA ALA A 126 16.44 11.40 -19.23
C ALA A 126 17.26 11.65 -17.96
N LEU A 127 18.55 11.28 -17.95
CA LEU A 127 19.47 11.45 -16.82
C LEU A 127 20.26 12.77 -16.89
N ARG A 128 20.09 13.57 -17.95
CA ARG A 128 20.64 14.93 -18.00
C ARG A 128 19.89 15.85 -17.05
N GLY A 129 20.57 16.28 -15.99
CA GLY A 129 19.99 17.16 -14.99
C GLY A 129 21.02 17.75 -14.04
N ARG A 130 20.57 18.63 -13.16
CA ARG A 130 21.37 19.22 -12.08
C ARG A 130 21.06 18.52 -10.78
N PHE A 131 21.83 17.47 -10.48
CA PHE A 131 21.74 16.74 -9.23
C PHE A 131 22.91 17.14 -8.32
N SER A 132 22.59 17.77 -7.20
CA SER A 132 23.49 18.31 -6.19
C SER A 132 23.60 17.36 -5.00
N ASP A 133 24.52 17.67 -4.09
CA ASP A 133 24.70 16.89 -2.85
C ASP A 133 23.49 17.01 -1.92
N HIS A 134 22.76 18.13 -1.97
CA HIS A 134 21.49 18.26 -1.26
C HIS A 134 20.44 17.28 -1.78
N GLN A 135 20.29 17.17 -3.11
CA GLN A 135 19.39 16.18 -3.72
C GLN A 135 19.88 14.74 -3.45
N ALA A 136 21.19 14.49 -3.37
CA ALA A 136 21.74 13.20 -2.98
C ALA A 136 21.31 12.80 -1.56
N PHE A 137 21.43 13.74 -0.60
CA PHE A 137 20.97 13.54 0.77
C PHE A 137 19.48 13.22 0.83
N MET A 138 18.64 14.02 0.16
CA MET A 138 17.19 13.81 0.14
C MET A 138 16.80 12.49 -0.52
N ALA A 139 17.47 12.12 -1.62
CA ALA A 139 17.22 10.85 -2.32
C ALA A 139 17.57 9.65 -1.44
N ARG A 140 18.70 9.69 -0.71
CA ARG A 140 19.06 8.67 0.29
C ARG A 140 17.97 8.53 1.34
N LEU A 141 17.53 9.64 1.93
CA LEU A 141 16.50 9.64 2.98
C LEU A 141 15.21 8.95 2.52
N TYR A 142 14.74 9.24 1.30
CA TYR A 142 13.53 8.61 0.75
C TYR A 142 13.73 7.13 0.43
N LEU A 143 14.90 6.73 -0.09
CA LEU A 143 15.22 5.33 -0.35
C LEU A 143 15.30 4.52 0.95
N ASP A 144 15.92 5.05 1.99
CA ASP A 144 16.03 4.38 3.28
C ASP A 144 14.64 4.18 3.91
N ARG A 145 13.75 5.18 3.81
CA ARG A 145 12.36 5.04 4.27
C ARG A 145 11.57 4.02 3.44
N PHE A 146 11.79 4.00 2.13
CA PHE A 146 11.20 3.02 1.23
C PHE A 146 11.62 1.58 1.57
N ASP A 147 12.89 1.37 1.88
CA ASP A 147 13.46 0.08 2.26
C ASP A 147 12.97 -0.34 3.66
N ALA A 148 12.90 0.59 4.61
CA ALA A 148 12.33 0.35 5.93
C ALA A 148 10.86 -0.10 5.83
N HIS A 149 10.04 0.57 5.01
CA HIS A 149 8.67 0.14 4.78
C HIS A 149 8.57 -1.23 4.11
N ALA A 150 9.52 -1.58 3.23
CA ALA A 150 9.57 -2.92 2.65
C ALA A 150 9.84 -3.98 3.73
N ALA A 151 10.74 -3.71 4.67
CA ALA A 151 11.02 -4.59 5.80
C ALA A 151 9.81 -4.74 6.73
N ASP A 152 9.10 -3.65 7.04
CA ASP A 152 7.88 -3.70 7.86
C ASP A 152 6.76 -4.51 7.19
N ILE A 153 6.59 -4.35 5.87
CA ILE A 153 5.63 -5.16 5.09
C ILE A 153 6.00 -6.64 5.18
N ALA A 154 7.28 -7.00 5.04
CA ALA A 154 7.72 -8.38 5.15
C ALA A 154 7.46 -8.98 6.54
N ARG A 155 7.67 -8.20 7.62
CA ARG A 155 7.34 -8.60 8.99
C ARG A 155 5.84 -8.84 9.16
N LEU A 156 5.00 -7.95 8.61
CA LEU A 156 3.56 -8.12 8.61
C LEU A 156 3.11 -9.35 7.81
N ASP A 157 3.74 -9.60 6.66
CA ASP A 157 3.46 -10.77 5.82
C ASP A 157 3.77 -12.08 6.56
N GLN A 158 4.91 -12.15 7.25
CA GLN A 158 5.25 -13.30 8.09
C GLN A 158 4.21 -13.51 9.20
N ARG A 159 3.82 -12.44 9.92
CA ARG A 159 2.83 -12.55 10.99
C ARG A 159 1.45 -12.94 10.47
N LEU A 160 1.08 -12.46 9.28
CA LEU A 160 -0.18 -12.77 8.62
C LEU A 160 -0.23 -14.23 8.18
N GLU A 161 0.86 -14.78 7.64
CA GLU A 161 0.95 -16.20 7.28
C GLU A 161 0.77 -17.12 8.49
N GLU A 162 1.23 -16.71 9.68
CA GLU A 162 0.94 -17.44 10.92
C GLU A 162 -0.52 -17.30 11.34
N ALA A 163 -1.06 -16.08 11.31
CA ALA A 163 -2.43 -15.80 11.74
C ALA A 163 -3.50 -16.42 10.83
N ILE A 164 -3.19 -16.69 9.56
CA ILE A 164 -4.13 -17.27 8.60
C ILE A 164 -4.23 -18.81 8.71
N LYS A 165 -3.27 -19.49 9.34
CA LYS A 165 -3.23 -20.96 9.47
C LYS A 165 -4.56 -21.58 9.93
N PRO A 166 -5.23 -21.06 11.00
CA PRO A 166 -6.49 -21.63 11.48
C PRO A 166 -7.64 -21.52 10.45
N PHE A 167 -7.50 -20.64 9.46
CA PHE A 167 -8.52 -20.33 8.47
C PHE A 167 -8.26 -20.95 7.10
N ARG A 168 -7.16 -21.70 6.91
CA ARG A 168 -6.83 -22.32 5.61
C ARG A 168 -7.99 -23.13 5.01
N PRO A 169 -8.75 -23.96 5.76
CA PRO A 169 -9.87 -24.70 5.17
C PRO A 169 -10.94 -23.77 4.57
N VAL A 170 -11.24 -22.67 5.26
CA VAL A 170 -12.20 -21.66 4.80
C VAL A 170 -11.63 -20.87 3.61
N GLN A 171 -10.34 -20.54 3.64
CA GLN A 171 -9.64 -19.86 2.56
C GLN A 171 -9.68 -20.70 1.27
N GLU A 172 -9.35 -21.98 1.35
CA GLU A 172 -9.39 -22.91 0.21
C GLU A 172 -10.79 -23.04 -0.37
N LEU A 173 -11.80 -23.17 0.50
CA LEU A 173 -13.20 -23.21 0.08
C LEU A 173 -13.59 -21.93 -0.68
N LEU A 174 -13.25 -20.75 -0.15
CA LEU A 174 -13.49 -19.46 -0.80
C LEU A 174 -12.77 -19.34 -2.14
N MET A 175 -11.51 -19.80 -2.24
CA MET A 175 -10.75 -19.77 -3.49
C MET A 175 -11.36 -20.70 -4.54
N ARG A 176 -11.83 -21.90 -4.15
CA ARG A 176 -12.52 -22.84 -5.04
C ARG A 176 -13.82 -22.25 -5.59
N HIS A 177 -14.66 -21.68 -4.73
CA HIS A 177 -15.91 -21.05 -5.17
C HIS A 177 -15.67 -19.82 -6.04
N ARG A 178 -14.64 -19.02 -5.74
CA ARG A 178 -14.28 -17.85 -6.55
C ARG A 178 -13.74 -18.24 -7.92
N ALA A 179 -13.02 -19.37 -8.03
CA ALA A 179 -12.61 -19.93 -9.32
C ALA A 179 -13.83 -20.45 -10.12
N ALA A 180 -14.77 -21.13 -9.46
CA ALA A 180 -16.01 -21.60 -10.09
C ALA A 180 -16.90 -20.44 -10.58
N ALA A 181 -16.96 -19.33 -9.84
CA ALA A 181 -17.69 -18.13 -10.24
C ALA A 181 -17.06 -17.37 -11.43
N ASN A 182 -15.79 -17.65 -11.75
CA ASN A 182 -15.06 -17.03 -12.87
C ASN A 182 -15.05 -17.91 -14.14
N LEU A 183 -15.61 -19.12 -14.13
CA LEU A 183 -15.90 -19.85 -15.36
C LEU A 183 -17.14 -19.22 -16.02
N ALA A 184 -16.99 -18.69 -17.22
CA ALA A 184 -18.12 -18.29 -18.05
C ALA A 184 -19.09 -19.48 -18.23
N PRO A 185 -20.42 -19.25 -18.25
CA PRO A 185 -21.37 -20.32 -18.50
C PRO A 185 -21.06 -20.99 -19.85
N PRO A 186 -21.26 -22.31 -20.00
CA PRO A 186 -21.02 -22.98 -21.27
C PRO A 186 -21.86 -22.29 -22.35
N ARG A 187 -21.19 -21.81 -23.41
CA ARG A 187 -21.89 -21.32 -24.60
C ARG A 187 -22.74 -22.47 -25.12
N CYS A 188 -24.06 -22.35 -25.04
CA CYS A 188 -24.96 -23.21 -25.79
C CYS A 188 -24.56 -23.09 -27.26
N LEU A 189 -24.05 -24.19 -27.81
CA LEU A 189 -23.85 -24.37 -29.26
C LEU A 189 -25.22 -24.44 -29.94
N PRO A 190 -25.30 -24.06 -31.23
CA PRO A 190 -26.51 -23.53 -31.89
C PRO A 190 -27.69 -24.51 -31.94
#